data_AF-W1F4E7-F1
#
_entry.id   AF-W1F4E7-F1
#
_cell.length_a   1.000
_cell.length_b   1.000
_cell.length_c   1.000
_cell.angle_alpha   90.00
_cell.angle_beta   90.00
_cell.angle_gamma   90.00
#
_symmetry.space_group_name_H-M   'P 1'
#
loop_
_entity.id
_entity.type
_entity.pdbx_description
1 polymer ?
#
loop_
_entity_poly.entity_id
_entity_poly.type
_entity_poly.pdbx_seq_one_letter_code
_entity_poly.pdbx_strand_id
1 'polypeptide(L)' 'MLGRQKPETYNLAIRKRILETQGVKSILSFNTTVDTTTRRVMFSAEIDTLYGITTVTSEA' A
#
# COMPACT_ATOMS: atom_id res chain seq x y z
N MET A 1 -6.46 -24.20 -8.92
CA MET A 1 -7.08 -23.00 -9.53
C MET A 1 -6.71 -21.79 -8.68
N LEU A 2 -6.41 -20.68 -9.35
CA LEU A 2 -6.07 -19.33 -8.89
C LEU A 2 -6.70 -18.97 -7.53
N GLY A 3 -5.92 -18.66 -6.49
CA GLY A 3 -6.52 -18.29 -5.19
C GLY A 3 -5.63 -17.63 -4.14
N ARG A 4 -4.32 -17.51 -4.37
CA ARG A 4 -3.41 -16.81 -3.46
C ARG A 4 -2.20 -16.33 -4.26
N GLN A 5 -2.39 -15.33 -5.12
CA GLN A 5 -1.23 -14.46 -5.37
C GLN A 5 -0.92 -13.83 -4.02
N LYS A 6 0.19 -14.26 -3.44
CA LYS A 6 0.57 -14.00 -2.05
C LYS A 6 0.41 -12.50 -1.78
N PRO A 7 -0.41 -12.07 -0.81
CA PRO A 7 -0.57 -10.65 -0.47
C PRO A 7 0.78 -9.94 -0.32
N GLU A 8 1.78 -10.67 0.16
CA GLU A 8 3.18 -10.24 0.28
C GLU A 8 3.80 -9.68 -1.01
N THR A 9 3.52 -10.24 -2.19
CA THR A 9 4.15 -9.79 -3.44
C THR A 9 3.60 -8.44 -3.90
N TYR A 10 2.28 -8.24 -3.82
CA TYR A 10 1.67 -6.94 -4.13
C TYR A 10 2.03 -5.88 -3.09
N ASN A 11 2.06 -6.26 -1.81
CA ASN A 11 2.47 -5.36 -0.74
C ASN A 11 3.90 -4.86 -0.94
N LEU A 12 4.81 -5.74 -1.39
CA LEU A 12 6.19 -5.33 -1.70
C LEU A 12 6.25 -4.36 -2.88
N ALA A 13 5.51 -4.62 -3.95
CA ALA A 13 5.47 -3.76 -5.13
C ALA A 13 4.90 -2.36 -4.79
N ILE A 14 3.82 -2.29 -4.02
CA ILE A 14 3.21 -1.02 -3.59
C ILE A 14 4.16 -0.24 -2.68
N ARG A 15 4.77 -0.90 -1.68
CA ARG A 15 5.76 -0.27 -0.80
C ARG A 15 6.94 0.29 -1.59
N LYS A 16 7.45 -0.47 -2.56
CA LYS A 16 8.52 -0.01 -3.44
C LYS A 16 8.10 1.23 -4.23
N ARG A 17 6.89 1.23 -4.80
CA ARG A 17 6.37 2.36 -5.58
C ARG A 17 6.20 3.63 -4.74
N ILE A 18 5.74 3.49 -3.50
CA ILE A 18 5.66 4.59 -2.53
C ILE A 18 7.05 5.17 -2.25
N LEU A 19 8.05 4.32 -1.99
CA LEU A 19 9.42 4.76 -1.71
C LEU A 19 10.13 5.39 -2.92
N GLU A 20 9.74 5.01 -4.14
CA GLU A 20 10.24 5.63 -5.38
C GLU A 20 9.63 7.01 -5.65
N THR A 21 8.59 7.41 -4.90
CA THR A 21 7.94 8.71 -5.09
C THR A 21 8.82 9.82 -4.54
N GLN A 22 9.07 10.84 -5.38
CA GLN A 22 9.92 11.97 -5.00
C GLN A 22 9.39 12.65 -3.73
N GLY A 23 10.28 12.82 -2.76
CA GLY A 23 9.97 13.45 -1.50
C GLY A 23 9.43 12.53 -0.42
N VAL A 24 9.23 11.24 -0.69
CA VAL A 24 8.97 10.24 0.36
C VAL A 24 10.28 9.88 1.05
N LYS A 25 10.28 9.95 2.39
CA LYS A 25 11.42 9.58 3.23
C LYS A 25 11.29 8.16 3.74
N SER A 26 10.11 7.80 4.24
CA SER A 26 9.85 6.48 4.80
C SER A 26 8.36 6.16 4.83
N ILE A 27 8.04 4.88 5.03
CA ILE A 27 6.69 4.39 5.29
C ILE A 27 6.61 4.10 6.80
N LEU A 28 5.75 4.82 7.51
CA LEU A 28 5.53 4.68 8.95
C LEU A 28 4.62 3.48 9.25
N SER A 29 3.52 3.36 8.50
CA SER A 29 2.60 2.24 8.61
C SER A 29 2.04 1.86 7.24
N PHE A 30 1.74 0.57 7.04
CA PHE A 30 1.19 0.06 5.79
C PHE A 30 0.26 -1.11 6.08
N ASN A 31 -1.00 -0.96 5.70
CA ASN A 31 -2.03 -1.98 5.85
C ASN A 31 -2.74 -2.25 4.52
N THR A 32 -3.20 -3.49 4.33
CA THR A 32 -3.96 -3.89 3.16
C THR A 32 -5.08 -4.81 3.58
N THR A 33 -6.30 -4.46 3.19
CA THR A 33 -7.52 -5.20 3.45
C THR A 33 -8.08 -5.69 2.13
N VAL A 34 -8.26 -7.00 2.00
CA VAL A 34 -8.89 -7.62 0.83
C VAL A 34 -10.31 -8.01 1.21
N ASP A 35 -11.29 -7.41 0.56
CA ASP A 35 -12.69 -7.83 0.65
C ASP A 35 -12.94 -8.89 -0.44
N THR A 36 -13.03 -10.16 0.00
CA THR A 36 -13.29 -11.29 -0.90
C THR A 36 -14.75 -11.36 -1.37
N THR A 37 -15.67 -10.69 -0.67
CA THR A 37 -17.10 -10.66 -1.00
C THR A 37 -17.35 -9.71 -2.16
N THR A 38 -16.78 -8.50 -2.08
CA THR A 38 -16.91 -7.48 -3.13
C THR A 38 -15.77 -7.51 -4.16
N ARG A 39 -14.75 -8.35 -3.94
CA ARG A 39 -13.53 -8.45 -4.76
C ARG A 39 -12.78 -7.11 -4.85
N ARG A 40 -12.72 -6.37 -3.75
CA ARG A 40 -12.00 -5.09 -3.64
C ARG A 40 -10.77 -5.23 -2.76
N VAL A 41 -9.72 -4.50 -3.11
CA VAL A 41 -8.53 -4.35 -2.29
C VAL A 41 -8.45 -2.91 -1.86
N MET A 42 -8.42 -2.67 -0.55
CA MET A 42 -8.09 -1.37 0.01
C MET A 42 -6.71 -1.42 0.62
N PHE A 43 -5.86 -0.45 0.31
CA PHE A 43 -4.64 -0.23 1.06
C PHE A 43 -4.61 1.16 1.67
N SER A 44 -3.95 1.23 2.83
CA SER A 44 -3.72 2.47 3.58
C SER A 44 -2.25 2.50 4.01
N ALA A 45 -1.58 3.61 3.71
CA ALA A 45 -0.19 3.82 4.08
C ALA A 45 -0.01 5.19 4.71
N GLU A 46 0.59 5.22 5.88
CA GLU A 46 1.08 6.45 6.50
C GLU A 46 2.55 6.63 6.11
N ILE A 47 2.87 7.74 5.49
CA ILE A 47 4.19 8.01 4.91
C ILE A 47 4.74 9.32 5.46
N ASP A 48 6.04 9.31 5.74
CA ASP A 48 6.78 10.52 6.06
C ASP A 48 7.36 11.08 4.77
N THR A 49 7.10 12.36 4.51
CA THR A 49 7.59 13.08 3.33
C THR A 49 8.40 14.29 3.72
N LEU A 50 9.07 14.92 2.75
CA LEU A 50 9.74 16.22 2.94
C LEU A 50 8.77 17.32 3.39
N TYR A 51 7.47 17.14 3.16
CA TYR A 51 6.42 18.10 3.47
C TYR A 51 5.65 17.77 4.76
N GLY A 52 6.04 16.70 5.47
CA GLY A 52 5.38 16.19 6.66
C GLY A 52 4.76 14.81 6.46
N ILE A 53 4.08 14.33 7.49
CA ILE A 53 3.41 13.03 7.49
C ILE A 53 2.08 13.15 6.74
N THR A 54 1.80 12.18 5.86
CA THR A 54 0.53 12.10 5.15
C THR A 54 0.05 10.66 5.03
N THR A 55 -1.25 10.50 4.81
CA THR A 55 -1.90 9.19 4.67
C THR A 55 -2.39 9.03 3.25
N VAL A 56 -1.99 7.95 2.60
CA VAL A 56 -2.42 7.58 1.25
C VAL A 56 -3.35 6.38 1.34
N THR A 57 -4.54 6.52 0.79
CA THR A 57 -5.52 5.44 0.66
C THR A 57 -5.84 5.22 -0.81
N SER A 58 -6.03 3.96 -1.20
CA SER A 58 -6.49 3.63 -2.53
C SER A 58 -7.25 2.32 -2.54
N GLU A 59 -8.31 2.32 -3.33
CA GLU A 59 -9.14 1.16 -3.64
C GLU A 59 -8.83 0.64 -5.05
N ALA A 60 -8.83 -0.67 -5.21
CA ALA A 60 -8.65 -1.39 -6.47
C ALA A 60 -9.64 -2.56 -6.59
#